data_AF-A0A395X5H9-F1
#
_entry.id   AF-A0A395X5H9-F1
#
_cell.length_a   1.000
_cell.length_b   1.000
_cell.length_c   1.000
_cell.angle_alpha   90.00
_cell.angle_beta   90.00
_cell.angle_gamma   90.00
#
_symmetry.space_group_name_H-M   'P 1'
#
loop_
_entity.id
_entity.type
_entity.pdbx_description
1 polymer ?
#
loop_
_entity_poly.entity_id
_entity_poly.type
_entity_poly.pdbx_seq_one_letter_code
_entity_poly.pdbx_strand_id
1 'polypeptide(L)' 'MLCAAVDNAISVLPEQAREEILRYYFLHQSQRVIGTCIGRSRSTAGRHIQIALRKLREEMERYRHE' A
#
# COMPACT_ATOMS: atom_id res chain seq x y z
N MET A 1 -0.50 -0.52 -20.84
CA MET A 1 0.47 0.48 -20.34
C MET A 1 0.26 0.85 -18.87
N LEU A 2 -0.97 1.05 -18.36
CA LEU A 2 -1.20 1.39 -16.94
C LEU A 2 -0.80 0.28 -15.93
N CYS A 3 -0.91 -1.01 -16.27
CA CYS A 3 -0.57 -2.09 -15.32
C CYS A 3 0.92 -2.15 -14.97
N ALA A 4 1.82 -1.98 -15.95
CA ALA A 4 3.26 -2.09 -15.71
C ALA A 4 3.80 -1.01 -14.76
N ALA A 5 3.26 0.21 -14.83
CA ALA A 5 3.65 1.29 -13.93
C ALA A 5 3.19 1.04 -12.48
N VAL A 6 2.03 0.41 -12.29
CA VAL A 6 1.53 0.02 -10.96
C VAL A 6 2.36 -1.12 -10.40
N ASP A 7 2.67 -2.15 -11.20
CA ASP A 7 3.49 -3.28 -10.75
C ASP A 7 4.90 -2.84 -10.32
N ASN A 8 5.53 -1.97 -11.13
CA ASN A 8 6.83 -1.38 -10.79
C ASN A 8 6.75 -0.52 -9.52
N ALA A 9 5.75 0.37 -9.42
CA ALA A 9 5.58 1.22 -8.24
C ALA A 9 5.24 0.45 -6.96
N ILE A 10 4.53 -0.68 -7.05
CA ILE A 10 4.26 -1.56 -5.91
C ILE A 10 5.53 -2.30 -5.48
N SER A 11 6.40 -2.68 -6.42
CA SER A 11 7.62 -3.44 -6.14
C SER A 11 8.66 -2.67 -5.32
N VAL A 12 8.65 -1.33 -5.37
CA VAL A 12 9.58 -0.45 -4.63
C VAL A 12 9.09 -0.12 -3.21
N LEU A 13 7.87 -0.52 -2.84
CA LEU A 13 7.36 -0.34 -1.48
C LEU A 13 7.98 -1.35 -0.52
N PRO A 14 8.17 -0.98 0.76
CA PRO A 14 8.51 -1.95 1.81
C PRO A 14 7.51 -3.10 1.83
N GLU A 15 7.98 -4.33 2.08
CA GLU A 15 7.16 -5.53 2.01
C GLU A 15 5.89 -5.44 2.86
N GLN A 16 6.01 -4.95 4.10
CA GLN A 16 4.87 -4.73 4.99
C GLN A 16 3.85 -3.73 4.39
N ALA A 17 4.32 -2.62 3.82
CA ALA A 17 3.45 -1.60 3.24
C ALA A 17 2.71 -2.13 1.99
N ARG A 18 3.41 -2.93 1.18
CA ARG A 18 2.81 -3.63 0.05
C ARG A 18 1.73 -4.59 0.51
N GLU A 19 2.02 -5.44 1.50
CA GLU A 19 1.05 -6.40 2.03
C GLU A 19 -0.20 -5.72 2.61
N GLU A 20 -0.02 -4.64 3.36
CA GLU A 20 -1.13 -3.86 3.93
C GLU A 20 -2.02 -3.24 2.84
N ILE A 21 -1.43 -2.68 1.77
CA ILE A 21 -2.19 -2.17 0.61
C ILE A 21 -2.95 -3.30 -0.09
N LEU A 22 -2.27 -4.44 -0.34
CA LEU A 22 -2.88 -5.56 -1.03
C LEU A 22 -4.08 -6.10 -0.26
N ARG A 23 -3.92 -6.28 1.06
CA ARG A 23 -5.00 -6.69 1.96
C ARG A 23 -6.15 -5.68 2.00
N TYR A 24 -5.87 -4.39 1.97
CA TYR A 24 -6.89 -3.34 2.03
C TYR A 24 -7.69 -3.21 0.72
N TYR A 25 -7.02 -3.20 -0.44
CA TYR A 25 -7.68 -2.97 -1.74
C TYR A 25 -8.19 -4.25 -2.41
N PHE A 26 -7.43 -5.34 -2.38
CA PHE A 26 -7.79 -6.58 -3.11
C PHE A 26 -8.57 -7.56 -2.24
N LEU A 27 -8.24 -7.63 -0.94
CA LEU A 27 -8.93 -8.52 -0.01
C LEU A 27 -10.01 -7.81 0.82
N HIS A 28 -10.21 -6.50 0.60
CA HIS A 28 -11.17 -5.64 1.29
C HIS A 28 -11.13 -5.78 2.82
N GLN A 29 -9.94 -6.08 3.38
CA GLN A 29 -9.79 -6.21 4.82
C GLN A 29 -9.84 -4.84 5.48
N SER A 30 -10.62 -4.72 6.55
CA SER A 30 -10.68 -3.48 7.32
C SER A 30 -9.33 -3.17 7.98
N GLN A 31 -9.04 -1.89 8.21
CA GLN A 31 -7.86 -1.44 8.96
C GLN A 31 -7.77 -2.10 10.35
N ARG A 32 -8.90 -2.45 10.96
CA ARG A 32 -8.93 -3.16 12.23
C ARG A 32 -8.37 -4.58 12.08
N VAL A 33 -8.84 -5.33 11.08
CA VAL A 33 -8.38 -6.69 10.80
C VAL A 33 -6.88 -6.69 10.45
N ILE A 34 -6.46 -5.76 9.59
CA ILE A 34 -5.05 -5.60 9.22
C ILE A 34 -4.21 -5.28 10.47
N GLY A 35 -4.66 -4.32 11.30
CA GLY A 35 -4.01 -3.98 12.57
C GLY A 35 -3.87 -5.19 13.50
N THR A 36 -4.91 -5.99 13.65
CA THR A 36 -4.86 -7.24 14.43
C THR A 36 -3.80 -8.20 13.89
N CYS A 37 -3.73 -8.39 12.56
CA CYS A 37 -2.73 -9.27 11.94
C CYS A 37 -1.28 -8.84 12.21
N ILE A 38 -1.03 -7.53 12.34
CA ILE A 38 0.32 -6.98 12.58
C ILE A 38 0.58 -6.59 14.05
N GLY A 39 -0.33 -6.93 14.98
CA GLY A 39 -0.18 -6.58 16.40
C GLY A 39 -0.23 -5.07 16.67
N ARG A 40 -0.99 -4.31 15.87
CA ARG A 40 -1.15 -2.84 15.98
C ARG A 40 -2.62 -2.44 16.12
N SER A 41 -2.84 -1.20 16.56
CA SER A 41 -4.18 -0.63 16.62
C SER A 41 -4.74 -0.35 15.22
N ARG A 42 -6.07 -0.21 15.12
CA ARG A 42 -6.75 0.20 13.89
C ARG A 42 -6.24 1.55 13.35
N SER A 43 -5.92 2.50 14.23
CA SER A 43 -5.40 3.81 13.81
C SER A 43 -3.97 3.74 13.29
N THR A 44 -3.12 2.92 13.90
CA THR A 44 -1.75 2.69 13.41
C THR A 44 -1.77 2.02 12.03
N ALA A 45 -2.58 0.97 11.85
CA ALA A 45 -2.75 0.33 10.54
C ALA A 45 -3.30 1.31 9.48
N GLY A 46 -4.29 2.12 9.84
CA GLY A 46 -4.81 3.16 8.94
C GLY A 46 -3.75 4.18 8.51
N ARG A 47 -2.87 4.60 9.44
CA ARG A 47 -1.75 5.51 9.14
C ARG A 47 -0.73 4.86 8.22
N HIS A 48 -0.36 3.60 8.46
CA HIS A 48 0.58 2.89 7.60
C HIS A 48 0.05 2.75 6.17
N ILE A 49 -1.22 2.36 6.02
CA ILE A 49 -1.89 2.26 4.71
C ILE A 49 -1.87 3.62 3.99
N GLN A 50 -2.18 4.72 4.68
CA GLN A 50 -2.14 6.06 4.07
C GLN A 50 -0.75 6.47 3.61
N ILE A 51 0.29 6.19 4.42
CA ILE A 51 1.68 6.47 4.05
C ILE A 51 2.08 5.64 2.83
N ALA A 52 1.73 4.35 2.82
CA ALA A 52 2.00 3.45 1.73
C ALA A 52 1.34 3.93 0.42
N LEU A 53 0.08 4.38 0.49
CA LEU A 53 -0.65 4.90 -0.68
C LEU A 53 -0.08 6.21 -1.21
N ARG A 54 0.40 7.09 -0.33
CA ARG A 54 1.10 8.31 -0.76
C ARG A 54 2.37 7.97 -1.52
N LYS A 55 3.18 7.06 -0.99
CA LYS A 55 4.41 6.63 -1.65
C LYS A 55 4.13 5.92 -2.97
N LEU A 56 3.09 5.08 -3.03
CA LEU A 56 2.66 4.45 -4.28
C LEU A 56 2.31 5.50 -5.35
N ARG A 57 1.60 6.56 -4.97
CA ARG A 57 1.26 7.66 -5.90
C ARG A 57 2.50 8.38 -6.40
N GLU A 58 3.43 8.73 -5.51
CA GLU A 58 4.68 9.40 -5.86
C GLU A 58 5.49 8.55 -6.86
N GLU A 59 5.62 7.25 -6.63
CA GLU A 59 6.35 6.35 -7.53
C GLU A 59 5.62 6.17 -8.88
N MET A 60 4.29 6.05 -8.88
CA MET A 60 3.51 6.01 -10.12
C MET A 60 3.61 7.31 -10.95
N GLU A 61 3.75 8.47 -10.29
CA GLU A 61 3.99 9.74 -10.97
C GLU A 61 5.41 9.80 -11.57
N ARG A 62 6.41 9.24 -10.89
CA ARG A 62 7.77 9.11 -11.45
C ARG A 62 7.78 8.26 -12.72
N TYR A 63 7.17 7.07 -12.68
CA TYR A 63 7.06 6.19 -13.85
C TYR A 63 6.20 6.75 -15.00
N ARG A 64 5.41 7.81 -14.75
CA ARG A 64 4.66 8.51 -15.80
C ARG A 64 5.52 9.52 -16.56
N HIS A 65 6.59 9.99 -15.93
CA HIS A 65 7.48 11.03 -16.45
C HIS A 65 8.85 10.47 -16.91
N GLU A 66 9.07 9.17 -16.77
CA GLU A 66 10.16 8.39 -17.37
C GLU A 66 9.75 7.83 -18.74
#